data_AF-A0A6L8LZE0-F1
#
_entry.id   AF-A0A6L8LZE0-F1
#
_cell.length_a   1.000
_cell.length_b   1.000
_cell.length_c   1.000
_cell.angle_alpha   90.00
_cell.angle_beta   90.00
_cell.angle_gamma   90.00
#
_symmetry.space_group_name_H-M   'P 1'
#
loop_
_entity.id
_entity.type
_entity.pdbx_description
1 polymer ?
#
loop_
_entity_poly.entity_id
_entity_poly.type
_entity_poly.pdbx_seq_one_letter_code
_entity_poly.pdbx_strand_id
1 'polypeptide(L)'
;MILNITKNGTEYHGMDESDAISQGIHKEYLAEKINHQYAEIIESRRNDYVVESDQIYMEWQFDKTAEKEQQWRDKVAEIKARYPLPPKA
;
A
#
# COMPACT_ATOMS: atom_id res chain seq x y z
N MET A 1 2.98 5.07 -24.69
CA MET A 1 2.45 5.92 -23.60
C MET A 1 3.60 6.80 -23.14
N ILE A 2 3.34 8.05 -22.75
CA ILE A 2 4.40 8.94 -22.27
C ILE A 2 4.64 8.75 -20.77
N LEU A 3 5.89 8.48 -20.39
CA LEU A 3 6.33 8.23 -19.03
C LEU A 3 7.26 9.36 -18.53
N ASN A 4 7.14 9.65 -17.24
CA ASN A 4 8.11 10.47 -16.51
C ASN A 4 8.83 9.54 -15.54
N ILE A 5 10.15 9.42 -15.64
CA ILE A 5 10.93 8.42 -14.90
C ILE A 5 12.20 9.05 -14.36
N THR A 6 12.54 8.78 -13.10
CA THR A 6 13.82 9.18 -12.52
C THR A 6 14.68 7.94 -12.28
N LYS A 7 15.89 7.92 -12.85
CA LYS A 7 16.85 6.82 -12.69
C LYS A 7 18.23 7.38 -12.34
N ASN A 8 18.79 6.96 -11.21
CA ASN A 8 20.10 7.41 -10.71
C ASN A 8 20.26 8.95 -10.69
N GLY A 9 19.19 9.68 -10.34
CA GLY A 9 19.19 11.15 -10.31
C GLY A 9 19.06 11.83 -11.68
N THR A 10 18.91 11.07 -12.77
CA THR A 10 18.57 11.61 -14.10
C THR A 10 17.07 11.50 -14.32
N GLU A 11 16.43 12.62 -14.65
CA GLU A 11 15.00 12.70 -14.96
C GLU A 11 14.78 12.55 -16.47
N TYR A 12 13.89 11.63 -16.85
CA TYR A 12 13.43 11.40 -18.21
C TYR A 12 11.98 11.83 -18.29
N HIS A 13 11.74 12.97 -18.92
CA HIS A 13 10.39 13.47 -19.18
C HIS A 13 9.98 13.12 -20.61
N GLY A 14 8.71 12.78 -20.81
CA GLY A 14 8.22 12.63 -22.17
C GLY A 14 8.64 11.34 -22.87
N MET A 15 9.20 10.35 -22.17
CA MET A 15 9.75 9.15 -22.78
C MET A 15 8.63 8.22 -23.23
N ASP A 16 8.68 7.73 -24.48
CA ASP A 16 7.74 6.68 -24.88
C ASP A 16 8.06 5.36 -24.18
N GLU A 17 7.00 4.66 -23.80
CA GLU A 17 7.05 3.38 -23.12
C GLU A 17 7.90 2.34 -23.85
N SER A 18 7.87 2.27 -25.20
CA SER A 18 8.72 1.32 -25.93
C SER A 18 10.20 1.63 -25.77
N ASP A 19 10.55 2.91 -25.73
CA ASP A 19 11.93 3.36 -25.55
C ASP A 19 12.39 3.12 -24.11
N ALA A 20 11.51 3.35 -23.13
CA ALA A 20 11.76 3.04 -21.73
C ALA A 20 12.00 1.53 -21.49
N ILE A 21 11.25 0.67 -22.19
CA ILE A 21 11.44 -0.79 -22.15
C ILE A 21 12.79 -1.15 -22.79
N SER A 22 13.09 -0.62 -23.97
CA SER A 22 14.34 -0.88 -24.68
C SER A 22 15.57 -0.44 -23.89
N GLN A 23 15.47 0.64 -23.13
CA GLN A 23 16.55 1.16 -22.27
C GLN A 23 16.57 0.49 -20.88
N GLY A 24 15.61 -0.38 -20.59
CA GLY A 24 15.49 -1.05 -19.29
C GLY A 24 15.23 -0.08 -18.14
N ILE A 25 14.53 1.03 -18.41
CA ILE A 25 14.16 2.10 -17.45
C ILE A 25 12.68 1.94 -17.03
N HIS A 26 11.89 1.20 -17.81
CA HIS A 26 10.47 0.94 -17.51
C HIS A 26 10.25 0.23 -16.17
N LYS A 27 11.19 -0.62 -15.74
CA LYS A 27 11.10 -1.33 -14.46
C LYS A 27 11.12 -0.38 -13.28
N GLU A 28 11.93 0.66 -13.35
CA GLU A 28 12.06 1.69 -12.32
C GLU A 28 10.76 2.50 -12.21
N TYR A 29 10.14 2.85 -13.34
CA TYR A 29 8.82 3.47 -13.36
C TYR A 29 7.75 2.60 -12.70
N LEU A 30 7.70 1.31 -13.03
CA LEU A 30 6.75 0.37 -12.42
C LEU A 30 6.98 0.22 -10.92
N ALA A 31 8.24 0.12 -10.49
CA ALA A 31 8.59 0.01 -9.08
C ALA A 31 8.18 1.26 -8.30
N GLU A 32 8.45 2.46 -8.84
CA GLU A 32 8.02 3.73 -8.25
C GLU A 32 6.49 3.80 -8.14
N LYS A 33 5.78 3.43 -9.22
CA LYS A 33 4.32 3.39 -9.24
C LYS A 33 3.75 2.42 -8.20
N ILE A 34 4.32 1.23 -8.07
CA ILE A 34 3.92 0.24 -7.05
C ILE A 34 4.17 0.78 -5.64
N ASN A 35 5.32 1.42 -5.41
CA ASN A 35 5.65 2.01 -4.12
C ASN A 35 4.69 3.16 -3.74
N HIS A 36 4.32 4.00 -4.71
CA HIS A 36 3.34 5.06 -4.48
C HIS A 36 1.98 4.49 -4.08
N GLN A 37 1.46 3.53 -4.86
CA GLN A 37 0.20 2.85 -4.55
C GLN A 37 0.25 2.16 -3.18
N TYR A 38 1.37 1.53 -2.86
CA TYR A 38 1.57 0.90 -1.56
C TYR A 38 1.47 1.92 -0.42
N ALA A 39 2.10 3.09 -0.55
CA ALA A 39 2.06 4.14 0.45
C ALA A 39 0.62 4.66 0.68
N GLU A 40 -0.13 4.93 -0.38
CA GLU A 40 -1.53 5.37 -0.31
C GLU A 40 -2.43 4.32 0.39
N ILE A 41 -2.24 3.05 0.05
CA ILE A 41 -2.98 1.94 0.68
C ILE A 41 -2.65 1.81 2.16
N ILE A 42 -1.38 1.94 2.54
CA ILE A 42 -0.97 1.88 3.94
C ILE A 42 -1.54 3.05 4.74
N GLU A 43 -1.57 4.25 4.16
CA GLU A 43 -2.20 5.41 4.80
C GLU A 43 -3.70 5.17 5.03
N SER A 44 -4.41 4.67 4.01
CA SER A 44 -5.84 4.34 4.12
C SER A 44 -6.11 3.29 5.21
N ARG A 45 -5.31 2.21 5.24
CA ARG A 45 -5.40 1.19 6.31
C ARG A 45 -5.14 1.78 7.69
N ARG A 46 -4.13 2.65 7.82
CA ARG A 46 -3.78 3.28 9.10
C ARG A 46 -4.94 4.11 9.63
N ASN A 47 -5.58 4.91 8.76
CA ASN A 47 -6.75 5.68 9.15
C ASN A 47 -7.89 4.79 9.65
N ASP A 48 -8.22 3.72 8.90
CA ASP A 48 -9.32 2.83 9.27
C ASP A 48 -9.02 2.00 10.52
N TYR A 49 -7.74 1.67 10.79
CA TYR A 49 -7.37 1.05 12.06
C TYR A 49 -7.69 1.96 13.24
N VAL A 50 -7.29 3.24 13.19
CA VAL A 50 -7.58 4.22 14.25
C VAL A 50 -9.08 4.37 14.49
N VAL A 51 -9.88 4.42 13.42
CA VAL A 51 -11.32 4.67 13.51
C VAL A 51 -12.11 3.43 13.92
N GLU A 52 -11.76 2.24 13.41
CA GLU A 52 -12.62 1.06 13.48
C GLU A 52 -12.05 -0.10 14.30
N SER A 53 -10.72 -0.24 14.37
CA SER A 53 -10.07 -1.41 14.96
C SER A 53 -9.44 -1.12 16.32
N ASP A 54 -8.90 0.08 16.52
CA ASP A 54 -8.10 0.42 17.70
C ASP A 54 -8.95 0.42 18.97
N GLN A 55 -10.21 0.89 18.91
CA GLN A 55 -11.12 0.80 20.05
C GLN A 55 -11.31 -0.65 20.52
N ILE A 56 -11.51 -1.59 19.60
CA ILE A 56 -11.74 -3.01 19.91
C ILE A 56 -10.47 -3.61 20.54
N TYR A 57 -9.30 -3.26 20.00
CA TYR A 57 -8.02 -3.67 20.57
C TYR A 57 -7.87 -3.16 22.00
N MET A 58 -8.21 -1.89 22.26
CA MET A 58 -8.14 -1.31 23.60
C MET A 58 -9.08 -2.02 24.57
N GLU A 59 -10.33 -2.28 24.19
CA GLU A 59 -11.27 -3.07 25.00
C GLU A 59 -10.70 -4.47 25.31
N TRP A 60 -10.16 -5.14 24.30
CA TRP A 60 -9.53 -6.46 24.47
C TRP A 60 -8.33 -6.44 25.43
N GLN A 61 -7.51 -5.38 25.45
CA GLN A 61 -6.38 -5.28 26.39
C GLN A 61 -6.82 -5.32 27.87
N PHE A 62 -8.02 -4.85 28.18
CA PHE A 62 -8.62 -4.93 29.51
C PHE A 62 -9.39 -6.23 29.74
N ASP A 63 -10.32 -6.56 28.84
CA ASP A 63 -11.24 -7.69 28.99
C ASP A 63 -10.53 -9.04 28.84
N LYS A 64 -9.52 -9.11 27.96
CA LYS A 64 -8.69 -10.28 27.64
C LYS A 64 -9.49 -11.54 27.28
N THR A 65 -10.67 -11.36 26.70
CA THR A 65 -11.51 -12.45 26.23
C THR A 65 -11.15 -12.88 24.80
N ALA A 66 -11.35 -14.16 24.49
CA ALA A 66 -11.15 -14.68 23.14
C ALA A 66 -12.13 -14.07 22.12
N GLU A 67 -13.35 -13.73 22.56
CA GLU A 67 -14.35 -13.10 21.70
C GLU A 67 -13.91 -11.71 21.22
N LYS A 68 -13.41 -10.86 22.13
CA LYS A 68 -12.91 -9.52 21.78
C LYS A 68 -11.66 -9.60 20.91
N GLU A 69 -10.77 -10.57 21.14
CA GLU A 69 -9.64 -10.81 20.25
C GLU A 69 -10.10 -11.16 18.83
N GLN A 70 -11.07 -12.05 18.70
CA GLN A 70 -11.59 -12.47 17.40
C GLN A 70 -12.25 -11.29 16.68
N GLN A 71 -13.09 -10.51 17.37
CA GLN A 71 -13.70 -9.30 16.81
C GLN A 71 -12.66 -8.30 16.28
N TRP A 72 -11.57 -8.09 17.02
CA TRP A 72 -10.46 -7.24 16.57
C TRP A 72 -9.79 -7.82 15.31
N ARG A 73 -9.45 -9.11 15.31
CA ARG A 73 -8.81 -9.77 14.17
C ARG A 73 -9.69 -9.76 12.92
N ASP A 74 -10.99 -9.96 13.08
CA ASP A 74 -11.96 -9.92 11.98
C ASP A 74 -12.06 -8.51 11.38
N LYS A 75 -12.09 -7.48 12.23
CA LYS A 75 -12.09 -6.08 11.75
C LYS A 75 -10.80 -5.74 11.01
N VAL A 76 -9.65 -6.18 11.52
CA VAL A 76 -8.36 -6.01 10.83
C VAL A 76 -8.37 -6.74 9.47
N ALA A 77 -8.93 -7.95 9.39
CA ALA A 77 -9.04 -8.70 8.15
C ALA A 77 -9.95 -7.98 7.12
N GLU A 78 -11.09 -7.44 7.56
CA GLU A 78 -12.00 -6.65 6.74
C GLU A 78 -11.31 -5.39 6.15
N ILE A 79 -10.58 -4.64 6.98
CA ILE A 79 -9.82 -3.45 6.53
C ILE A 79 -8.75 -3.85 5.50
N LYS A 80 -8.04 -4.97 5.74
CA LYS A 80 -7.04 -5.46 4.78
C LYS A 80 -7.65 -5.90 3.45
N ALA A 81 -8.87 -6.45 3.47
CA ALA A 81 -9.61 -6.84 2.28
C ALA A 81 -10.10 -5.62 1.49
N ARG A 82 -10.49 -4.52 2.16
CA ARG A 82 -10.85 -3.25 1.51
C ARG A 82 -9.69 -2.61 0.75
N TYR A 83 -8.48 -2.69 1.30
CA TYR A 83 -7.28 -2.11 0.67
C TYR A 83 -6.23 -3.19 0.39
N PRO A 84 -6.37 -4.00 -0.68
CA PRO A 84 -5.40 -5.04 -0.99
C PRO A 84 -4.05 -4.43 -1.33
N LEU A 85 -2.95 -4.97 -0.78
CA LEU A 85 -1.61 -4.50 -1.11
C LEU A 85 -1.25 -4.88 -2.56
N PRO A 86 -0.58 -4.00 -3.31
CA PRO A 86 -0.07 -4.35 -4.63
C PRO A 86 0.99 -5.47 -4.50
N PRO A 87 1.23 -6.25 -5.56
CA PRO A 87 2.33 -7.19 -5.59
C PRO A 87 3.64 -6.48 -5.29
N LYS A 88 4.54 -7.14 -4.56
CA LYS A 88 5.88 -6.60 -4.29
C LYS A 88 6.59 -6.36 -5.62
N ALA A 89 7.22 -5.19 -5.75
CA ALA A 89 8.08 -4.81 -6.86
C ALA A 89 9.31 -5.71 -6.96
#